data_AF-A0A497EIC7-F1
#
_entry.id   AF-A0A497EIC7-F1
#
_cell.length_a   1.000
_cell.length_b   1.000
_cell.length_c   1.000
_cell.angle_alpha   90.00
_cell.angle_beta   90.00
_cell.angle_gamma   90.00
#
_symmetry.space_group_name_H-M   'P 1'
#
loop_
_entity.id
_entity.type
_entity.pdbx_description
1 polymer ?
#
loop_
_entity_poly.entity_id
_entity_poly.type
_entity_poly.pdbx_seq_one_letter_code
_entity_poly.pdbx_strand_id
1 'polypeptide(L)'
;MENLVEYLKQKFKQYKKSDIVFTTHAKIQAQFREIDLEEVKENIINPKRLYFVERQEADKPNEEKYNCYFGYSKTRCHRYVVVVNKKCLVCTVIKINRRWQYVFEKKSKKRFHFSL
;
A
#
# COMPACT_ATOMS: atom_id res chain seq x y z
N MET A 1 -11.27 13.61 -11.38
CA MET A 1 -10.11 13.10 -10.60
C MET A 1 -10.49 11.73 -10.08
N GLU A 2 -9.88 10.67 -10.61
CA GLU A 2 -10.18 9.31 -10.17
C GLU A 2 -9.77 9.14 -8.69
N ASN A 3 -10.68 8.64 -7.85
CA ASN A 3 -10.36 8.37 -6.45
C ASN A 3 -9.48 7.13 -6.39
N LEU A 4 -8.15 7.33 -6.37
CA LEU A 4 -7.17 6.26 -6.43
C LEU A 4 -7.34 5.20 -5.30
N VAL A 5 -7.84 5.63 -4.14
CA VAL A 5 -8.17 4.72 -3.04
C VAL A 5 -9.30 3.78 -3.46
N GLU A 6 -10.37 4.31 -4.07
CA GLU A 6 -11.51 3.50 -4.51
C GLU A 6 -11.12 2.57 -5.66
N TYR A 7 -10.35 3.07 -6.64
CA TYR A 7 -9.77 2.26 -7.72
C TYR A 7 -9.01 1.04 -7.17
N LEU A 8 -8.07 1.27 -6.24
CA LEU A 8 -7.30 0.16 -5.66
C LEU A 8 -8.13 -0.77 -4.78
N LYS A 9 -9.12 -0.24 -4.05
CA LYS A 9 -10.05 -1.09 -3.29
C LYS A 9 -10.77 -2.07 -4.23
N GLN A 10 -11.22 -1.61 -5.39
CA GLN A 10 -11.88 -2.47 -6.38
C GLN A 10 -10.92 -3.51 -6.96
N LYS A 11 -9.69 -3.10 -7.31
CA LYS A 11 -8.65 -4.03 -7.78
C LYS A 11 -8.30 -5.09 -6.76
N PHE A 12 -8.07 -4.70 -5.50
CA PHE A 12 -7.66 -5.66 -4.47
C PHE A 12 -8.72 -6.70 -4.12
N LYS A 13 -10.00 -6.34 -4.20
CA LYS A 13 -11.11 -7.29 -4.00
C LYS A 13 -11.13 -8.46 -5.00
N GLN A 14 -10.43 -8.33 -6.14
CA GLN A 14 -10.32 -9.38 -7.15
C GLN A 14 -9.26 -10.43 -6.78
N TYR A 15 -8.35 -10.12 -5.87
CA TYR A 15 -7.30 -11.03 -5.45
C TYR A 15 -7.78 -12.00 -4.38
N LYS A 16 -7.25 -13.22 -4.44
CA LYS A 16 -7.27 -14.21 -3.36
C LYS A 16 -5.98 -14.10 -2.54
N LYS A 17 -5.97 -14.68 -1.34
CA LYS A 17 -4.74 -14.75 -0.51
C LYS A 17 -3.56 -15.39 -1.24
N SER A 18 -3.81 -16.34 -2.15
CA SER A 18 -2.80 -16.99 -2.99
C SER A 18 -2.17 -16.06 -4.03
N ASP A 19 -2.84 -14.97 -4.38
CA ASP A 19 -2.37 -14.01 -5.38
C ASP A 19 -1.46 -12.94 -4.76
N ILE A 20 -1.40 -12.90 -3.42
CA ILE A 20 -0.55 -11.99 -2.66
C ILE A 20 0.81 -12.63 -2.44
N VAL A 21 1.84 -12.08 -3.08
CA VAL A 21 3.21 -12.60 -3.04
C VAL A 21 4.09 -11.60 -2.32
N PHE A 22 4.90 -12.08 -1.36
CA PHE A 22 5.86 -11.24 -0.64
C PHE A 22 7.26 -11.44 -1.22
N THR A 23 7.95 -10.33 -1.49
CA THR A 23 9.39 -10.38 -1.78
C THR A 23 10.17 -10.85 -0.55
N THR A 24 11.38 -11.36 -0.74
CA THR A 24 12.29 -11.69 0.37
C THR A 24 12.51 -10.48 1.27
N HIS A 25 12.68 -9.29 0.67
CA HIS A 25 12.83 -8.04 1.40
C HIS A 25 11.61 -7.74 2.30
N ALA A 26 10.39 -7.88 1.79
CA ALA A 26 9.18 -7.67 2.57
C ALA A 26 9.05 -8.67 3.72
N LYS A 27 9.39 -9.96 3.50
CA LYS A 27 9.36 -10.99 4.55
C LYS A 27 10.33 -10.67 5.69
N ILE A 28 11.57 -10.28 5.34
CA ILE A 28 12.60 -9.88 6.32
C ILE A 28 12.12 -8.67 7.12
N GLN A 29 11.57 -7.65 6.45
CA GLN A 29 11.01 -6.48 7.14
C GLN A 29 9.85 -6.82 8.06
N ALA A 30 8.96 -7.72 7.63
CA ALA A 30 7.84 -8.16 8.43
C ALA A 30 8.31 -8.83 9.72
N GLN A 31 9.31 -9.72 9.61
CA GLN A 31 9.92 -10.40 10.76
C GLN A 31 10.55 -9.40 11.73
N PHE A 32 11.44 -8.51 11.27
CA PHE A 32 12.11 -7.52 12.14
C PHE A 32 11.16 -6.51 12.78
N ARG A 33 9.98 -6.30 12.19
CA ARG A 33 9.00 -5.31 12.66
C ARG A 33 7.80 -5.97 13.34
N GLU A 34 7.82 -7.28 13.52
CA GLU A 34 6.71 -8.07 14.10
C GLU A 34 5.38 -7.77 13.40
N ILE A 35 5.39 -7.77 12.07
CA ILE A 35 4.19 -7.65 11.23
C ILE A 35 3.80 -9.04 10.78
N ASP A 36 2.57 -9.45 11.08
CA ASP A 36 2.04 -10.72 10.59
C ASP A 36 1.74 -10.62 9.08
N LEU A 37 2.34 -11.51 8.29
CA LEU A 37 2.11 -11.57 6.85
C LEU A 37 0.66 -11.93 6.50
N GLU A 38 -0.03 -12.73 7.33
CA GLU A 38 -1.45 -13.01 7.13
C GLU A 38 -2.31 -11.78 7.35
N GLU A 39 -1.96 -10.91 8.32
CA GLU A 39 -2.60 -9.62 8.49
C GLU A 39 -2.43 -8.73 7.24
N VAL A 40 -1.24 -8.74 6.62
CA VAL A 40 -1.00 -7.98 5.38
C VAL A 40 -1.87 -8.51 4.24
N LYS A 41 -1.95 -9.83 4.07
CA LYS A 41 -2.83 -10.46 3.06
C LYS A 41 -4.29 -10.07 3.29
N GLU A 42 -4.75 -10.15 4.53
CA GLU A 42 -6.12 -9.81 4.91
C GLU A 42 -6.42 -8.33 4.64
N ASN A 43 -5.49 -7.43 5.01
CA ASN A 43 -5.62 -6.00 4.73
C ASN A 43 -5.74 -5.72 3.22
N ILE A 44 -4.99 -6.44 2.38
CA ILE A 44 -5.06 -6.26 0.92
C ILE A 44 -6.42 -6.74 0.39
N ILE A 45 -6.80 -8.00 0.61
CA ILE A 45 -8.04 -8.56 0.02
C ILE A 45 -9.31 -7.93 0.62
N ASN A 46 -9.23 -7.38 1.83
CA ASN A 46 -10.32 -6.71 2.54
C ASN A 46 -9.92 -5.27 2.89
N PRO A 47 -9.83 -4.36 1.89
CA PRO A 47 -9.18 -3.07 2.03
C PRO A 47 -10.04 -2.00 2.71
N LYS A 48 -10.89 -2.39 3.67
CA LYS A 48 -11.75 -1.49 4.48
C LYS A 48 -10.93 -0.38 5.15
N ARG A 49 -9.71 -0.72 5.56
CA ARG A 49 -8.79 0.15 6.31
C ARG A 49 -7.81 0.92 5.41
N LEU A 50 -7.94 0.85 4.08
CA LEU A 50 -7.12 1.63 3.16
C LEU A 50 -7.57 3.10 3.18
N TYR A 51 -6.74 3.99 3.73
CA TYR A 51 -7.05 5.41 3.90
C TYR A 51 -6.41 6.31 2.86
N PHE A 52 -5.18 6.00 2.47
CA PHE A 52 -4.42 6.82 1.55
C PHE A 52 -3.62 5.95 0.59
N VAL A 53 -3.53 6.42 -0.64
CA VAL A 53 -2.73 5.82 -1.69
C VAL A 53 -1.94 6.92 -2.38
N GLU A 54 -0.68 6.63 -2.67
CA GLU A 54 0.15 7.42 -3.57
C GLU A 54 0.71 6.52 -4.69
N ARG A 55 0.59 6.95 -5.94
CA ARG A 55 1.21 6.28 -7.09
C ARG A 55 2.72 6.50 -7.06
N GLN A 56 3.49 5.46 -7.37
CA GLN A 56 4.93 5.54 -7.58
C GLN A 56 5.26 5.27 -9.04
N GLU A 57 6.42 5.75 -9.48
CA GLU A 57 7.00 5.31 -10.75
C GLU A 57 7.25 3.80 -10.68
N ALA A 58 6.79 3.11 -11.71
CA ALA A 58 6.98 1.67 -11.86
C ALA A 58 8.30 1.41 -12.58
N ASP A 59 8.98 0.34 -12.18
CA ASP A 59 10.29 -0.02 -12.73
C ASP A 59 10.16 -0.71 -14.11
N LYS A 60 8.96 -1.23 -14.44
CA LYS A 60 8.68 -1.95 -15.69
C LYS A 60 7.41 -1.45 -16.38
N PRO A 61 7.35 -1.53 -17.73
CA PRO A 61 6.12 -1.29 -18.46
C PRO A 61 5.04 -2.30 -18.04
N ASN A 62 3.81 -1.83 -17.85
CA ASN A 62 2.62 -2.58 -17.39
C ASN A 62 2.58 -2.95 -15.90
N GLU A 63 3.45 -2.37 -15.07
CA GLU A 63 3.33 -2.47 -13.62
C GLU A 63 2.70 -1.20 -13.04
N GLU A 64 1.78 -1.35 -12.09
CA GLU A 64 1.24 -0.24 -11.33
C GLU A 64 1.76 -0.32 -9.89
N LYS A 65 2.64 0.61 -9.51
CA LYS A 65 3.29 0.62 -8.19
C LYS A 65 2.67 1.67 -7.28
N TYR A 66 2.40 1.28 -6.02
CA TYR A 66 1.68 2.12 -5.08
C TYR A 66 2.25 2.05 -3.66
N ASN A 67 2.22 3.19 -2.97
CA ASN A 67 2.23 3.25 -1.52
C ASN A 67 0.80 3.15 -1.02
N CYS A 68 0.49 2.12 -0.25
CA CYS A 68 -0.82 1.91 0.36
C CYS A 68 -0.73 2.07 1.88
N TYR A 69 -1.62 2.87 2.46
CA TYR A 69 -1.61 3.18 3.89
C TYR A 69 -2.87 2.61 4.57
N PHE A 70 -2.69 1.57 5.37
CA PHE A 70 -3.73 0.85 6.09
C PHE A 70 -3.75 1.23 7.57
N GLY A 71 -4.80 1.92 8.01
CA GLY A 71 -4.90 2.38 9.40
C GLY A 71 -5.46 1.29 10.31
N TYR A 72 -4.73 0.91 11.37
CA TYR A 72 -5.20 -0.10 12.34
C TYR A 72 -5.42 0.47 13.75
N SER A 73 -5.12 1.75 13.97
CA SER A 73 -5.53 2.47 15.19
C SER A 73 -5.72 3.97 14.92
N LYS A 74 -6.08 4.73 15.96
CA LYS A 74 -6.17 6.20 15.90
C LYS A 74 -4.82 6.87 15.61
N THR A 75 -3.71 6.21 15.92
CA THR A 75 -2.37 6.80 15.85
C THR A 75 -1.38 6.03 14.98
N ARG A 76 -1.70 4.80 14.54
CA ARG A 76 -0.80 3.94 13.77
C ARG A 76 -1.42 3.43 12.47
N CYS A 77 -0.57 3.22 11.47
CA CYS A 77 -0.92 2.58 10.21
C CYS A 77 0.22 1.71 9.70
N HIS A 78 -0.11 0.77 8.82
CA HIS A 78 0.84 0.08 7.99
C HIS A 78 1.01 0.80 6.67
N ARG A 79 2.24 0.93 6.20
CA ARG A 79 2.56 1.31 4.83
C ARG A 79 3.04 0.07 4.08
N TYR A 80 2.38 -0.23 2.99
CA TYR A 80 2.79 -1.28 2.06
C TYR A 80 3.22 -0.63 0.75
N VAL A 81 4.36 -1.06 0.19
CA VAL A 81 4.68 -0.78 -1.22
C VAL A 81 4.25 -2.01 -1.99
N VAL A 82 3.32 -1.82 -2.93
CA VAL A 82 2.75 -2.92 -3.72
C VAL A 82 2.89 -2.66 -5.20
N VAL A 83 3.05 -3.73 -5.97
CA VAL A 83 2.91 -3.74 -7.42
C VAL A 83 1.66 -4.53 -7.78
N VAL A 84 0.78 -3.91 -8.55
CA VAL A 84 -0.53 -4.45 -8.95
C VAL A 84 -0.45 -4.87 -10.41
N ASN A 85 -0.65 -6.16 -10.66
CA ASN A 85 -0.79 -6.75 -11.99
C ASN A 85 -1.73 -7.98 -11.94
N LYS A 86 -1.42 -9.11 -12.60
CA LYS A 86 -2.15 -10.38 -12.41
C LYS A 86 -2.05 -10.91 -10.97
N LYS A 87 -1.02 -10.52 -10.23
CA LYS A 87 -0.80 -10.79 -8.81
C LYS A 87 -0.62 -9.47 -8.06
N CYS A 88 -0.64 -9.53 -6.74
CA CYS A 88 -0.24 -8.41 -5.89
C CYS A 88 1.12 -8.73 -5.26
N LEU A 89 2.16 -8.06 -5.73
CA LEU A 89 3.49 -8.21 -5.16
C LEU A 89 3.69 -7.18 -4.05
N VAL A 90 3.91 -7.64 -2.82
CA VAL A 90 4.24 -6.80 -1.68
C VAL A 90 5.76 -6.68 -1.57
N CYS A 91 6.26 -5.49 -1.88
CA CYS A 91 7.69 -5.19 -1.92
C CYS A 91 8.25 -4.73 -0.57
N THR A 92 7.45 -4.02 0.22
CA THR A 92 7.87 -3.40 1.48
C THR A 92 6.70 -3.36 2.44
N VAL A 93 6.96 -3.62 3.74
CA VAL A 93 5.97 -3.52 4.81
C VAL A 93 6.57 -2.77 6.01
N ILE A 94 5.89 -1.72 6.46
CA ILE A 94 6.40 -0.84 7.53
C ILE A 94 5.25 -0.44 8.46
N LYS A 95 5.50 -0.44 9.78
CA LYS A 95 4.67 0.23 10.78
C LYS A 95 5.04 1.71 10.85
N ILE A 96 4.08 2.62 10.68
CA ILE A 96 4.29 4.06 10.82
C ILE A 96 3.21 4.71 11.69
N ASN A 97 3.50 5.88 12.24
CA ASN A 97 2.48 6.70 12.91
C ASN A 97 1.63 7.46 11.89
N ARG A 98 0.35 7.68 12.19
CA ARG A 98 -0.59 8.43 11.33
C ARG A 98 -0.20 9.88 11.13
N ARG A 99 0.57 10.47 12.06
CA ARG A 99 1.20 11.78 11.87
C ARG A 99 2.12 11.79 10.63
N TRP A 100 2.89 10.72 10.42
CA TRP A 100 3.73 10.58 9.24
C TRP A 100 2.89 10.36 7.98
N GLN A 101 1.84 9.55 8.04
CA GLN A 101 0.88 9.41 6.93
C GLN A 101 0.31 10.78 6.49
N TYR A 102 -0.09 11.64 7.44
CA TYR A 102 -0.58 12.98 7.14
C TYR A 102 0.48 13.88 6.47
N VAL A 103 1.75 13.78 6.90
CA VAL A 103 2.86 14.49 6.25
C VAL A 103 3.02 14.03 4.80
N PHE A 104 2.96 12.73 4.53
CA PHE A 104 3.01 12.20 3.16
C PHE A 104 1.82 12.64 2.32
N GLU A 105 0.60 12.58 2.85
CA GLU A 105 -0.60 13.04 2.16
C GLU A 105 -0.51 14.52 1.76
N LYS A 106 -0.06 15.39 2.67
CA LYS A 106 0.17 16.82 2.38
C LYS A 106 1.22 17.03 1.29
N LYS A 107 2.34 16.31 1.35
CA LYS A 107 3.42 16.42 0.35
C LYS A 107 2.97 15.93 -1.02
N SER A 108 2.19 14.85 -1.08
CA SER A 108 1.64 14.32 -2.32
C SER A 108 0.72 15.35 -2.99
N LYS A 109 -0.20 15.96 -2.23
CA LYS A 109 -1.07 17.05 -2.74
C LYS A 109 -0.28 18.24 -3.29
N LYS A 110 0.84 18.62 -2.64
CA LYS A 110 1.71 19.70 -3.12
C LYS A 110 2.43 19.34 -4.42
N ARG A 111 2.94 18.10 -4.57
CA ARG A 111 3.61 17.68 -5.82
C ARG A 111 2.70 17.80 -7.04
N PHE A 112 1.43 17.42 -6.92
CA PHE A 112 0.47 17.58 -8.02
C PHE A 112 0.10 19.03 -8.35
N HIS A 113 0.35 19.99 -7.44
CA HIS A 113 0.04 21.41 -7.68
C HIS A 113 1.13 22.16 -8.46
N PHE A 114 2.34 21.61 -8.55
CA PHE A 114 3.46 22.18 -9.30
C PHE A 114 3.75 21.43 -10.61
N SER A 115 2.84 20.55 -11.05
CA SER A 115 2.96 19.78 -12.30
C SER A 115 1.96 20.22 -13.39
N LEU A 116 1.44 21.45 -13.28
CA LEU A 116 0.56 22.08 -14.27
C LEU A 116 1.32 23.18 -15.01
#